data_AF-A0A353B0V9-F1
#
_entry.id   AF-A0A353B0V9-F1
#
_cell.length_a   1.000
_cell.length_b   1.000
_cell.length_c   1.000
_cell.angle_alpha   90.00
_cell.angle_beta   90.00
_cell.angle_gamma   90.00
#
_symmetry.space_group_name_H-M   'P 1'
#
loop_
_entity.id
_entity.type
_entity.pdbx_description
1 polymer ?
#
loop_
_entity_poly.entity_id
_entity_poly.type
_entity_poly.pdbx_seq_one_letter_code
_entity_poly.pdbx_strand_id
1 'polypeptide(L)'
;MTRHNKVYGAPDMNCWYLIRIAVAGLAVCPTVLAEDTSPESVFASRIKPIFDSPDPSSCVQCHLSAVDLKDYILPSSVDTFLSLRAQGMINTDSPSESKILHLIAMGDSDPDALSRRIHAKNRKAEFEAFAAWIKACCSDEELLAREPPKSPSAGPAVSNAVIRHSRKDRVLDSFIRNVWSQRMRCFPCHTPAELNVDNPMHKKPIERHRDFVKKYGARMNIFKATPRETMRTLITDSRKLREDQLPLINIAEPRESLLVLKPTAKLPPKTASGELEQPSSIVPVSHMGGIKMHKGDQSYKAWMMWLEDYAKSITNEYGSEDQLPRDNWYPTQHVIRIKGLPEDWPSFEKVQIFVHRWNPDSNEWSDTPAAFTQAVVTPRKIVNGSLFVLASSDQRALLSSEGTDLKPSRVQLKLYLDRDKRLEDSPVLLLNDRKPDAITEADAKFGVGFKNADVIEGVSELTK
;
A
#
# COMPACT_ATOMS: atom_id res chain seq x y z
N MET A 1 40.46 -2.18 -30.54
CA MET A 1 39.41 -2.92 -29.79
C MET A 1 38.05 -2.46 -30.30
N THR A 2 37.39 -3.39 -30.96
CA THR A 2 36.35 -3.21 -31.97
C THR A 2 34.97 -2.98 -31.35
N ARG A 3 34.30 -1.92 -31.83
CA ARG A 3 32.88 -1.61 -31.58
C ARG A 3 31.99 -2.60 -32.36
N HIS A 4 30.86 -2.99 -31.78
CA HIS A 4 29.78 -3.69 -32.50
C HIS A 4 28.51 -2.85 -32.43
N ASN A 5 28.21 -2.18 -33.54
CA ASN A 5 26.87 -1.65 -33.85
C ASN A 5 26.13 -2.74 -34.64
N LYS A 6 24.97 -3.19 -34.15
CA LYS A 6 24.02 -3.97 -34.95
C LYS A 6 22.97 -3.02 -35.53
N VAL A 7 23.02 -2.87 -36.85
CA VAL A 7 21.98 -2.30 -37.69
C VAL A 7 21.05 -3.46 -38.10
N TYR A 8 19.75 -3.34 -37.86
CA TYR A 8 18.76 -4.24 -38.46
C TYR A 8 18.14 -3.54 -39.67
N GLY A 9 18.42 -4.10 -40.85
CA GLY A 9 17.81 -3.71 -42.12
C GLY A 9 16.43 -4.37 -42.30
N ALA A 10 15.53 -3.64 -42.95
CA ALA A 10 14.30 -4.17 -43.51
C ALA A 10 14.57 -4.91 -44.83
N PRO A 11 13.74 -5.89 -45.21
CA PRO A 11 13.61 -6.29 -46.60
C PRO A 11 12.26 -5.86 -47.16
N ASP A 12 12.30 -5.03 -48.21
CA ASP A 12 11.29 -5.01 -49.27
C ASP A 12 11.56 -6.18 -50.22
N MET A 13 10.52 -6.88 -50.67
CA MET A 13 10.36 -7.25 -52.09
C MET A 13 9.03 -7.95 -52.38
N ASN A 14 8.33 -7.40 -53.38
CA ASN A 14 7.18 -7.93 -54.09
C ASN A 14 7.47 -9.28 -54.79
N CYS A 15 6.50 -10.21 -54.79
CA CYS A 15 6.18 -11.02 -55.99
C CYS A 15 4.87 -11.85 -55.85
N TRP A 16 3.89 -11.53 -56.70
CA TRP A 16 2.93 -12.41 -57.42
C TRP A 16 2.23 -13.58 -56.70
N TYR A 17 0.89 -13.57 -56.63
CA TYR A 17 0.00 -14.55 -57.32
C TYR A 17 -1.47 -14.16 -57.15
N LEU A 18 -2.16 -13.90 -58.27
CA LEU A 18 -3.62 -13.83 -58.35
C LEU A 18 -4.16 -15.27 -58.36
N ILE A 19 -4.81 -15.69 -57.27
CA ILE A 19 -5.65 -16.89 -57.25
C ILE A 19 -7.10 -16.44 -57.25
N ARG A 20 -7.80 -16.68 -58.36
CA ARG A 20 -9.26 -16.65 -58.44
C ARG A 20 -9.79 -17.91 -57.75
N ILE A 21 -10.40 -17.76 -56.57
CA ILE A 21 -11.18 -18.83 -55.94
C ILE A 21 -12.63 -18.71 -56.42
N ALA A 22 -13.11 -19.77 -57.06
CA ALA A 22 -14.50 -19.96 -57.43
C ALA A 22 -15.37 -20.13 -56.19
N VAL A 23 -16.45 -19.36 -56.09
CA VAL A 23 -17.49 -19.51 -55.08
C VAL A 23 -18.35 -20.72 -55.49
N ALA A 24 -18.08 -21.87 -54.87
CA ALA A 24 -18.98 -23.01 -54.89
C ALA A 24 -19.88 -22.92 -53.65
N GLY A 25 -21.18 -22.76 -53.87
CA GLY A 25 -22.18 -22.75 -52.81
C GLY A 25 -22.25 -24.11 -52.11
N LEU A 26 -21.71 -24.17 -50.90
CA LEU A 26 -21.96 -25.26 -49.96
C LEU A 26 -23.20 -24.90 -49.15
N ALA A 27 -24.21 -25.75 -49.27
CA ALA A 27 -25.41 -25.73 -48.46
C ALA A 27 -25.03 -25.72 -46.97
N VAL A 28 -25.43 -24.66 -46.28
CA VAL A 28 -25.38 -24.56 -44.82
C VAL A 28 -26.41 -25.55 -44.28
N CYS A 29 -25.96 -26.77 -43.95
CA CYS A 29 -26.66 -27.56 -42.96
C CYS A 29 -26.56 -26.80 -41.64
N PRO A 30 -27.66 -26.51 -40.93
CA PRO A 30 -27.58 -26.01 -39.57
C PRO A 30 -26.97 -27.13 -38.73
N THR A 31 -25.67 -27.02 -38.42
CA THR A 31 -25.12 -27.66 -37.23
C THR A 31 -25.89 -27.12 -36.05
N VAL A 32 -26.84 -27.90 -35.57
CA VAL A 32 -27.34 -27.81 -34.20
C VAL A 32 -26.09 -27.91 -33.32
N LEU A 33 -25.65 -26.78 -32.77
CA LEU A 33 -24.68 -26.76 -31.68
C LEU A 33 -25.27 -27.66 -30.60
N ALA A 34 -24.58 -28.76 -30.28
CA ALA A 34 -24.92 -29.57 -29.12
C ALA A 34 -25.06 -28.62 -27.94
N GLU A 35 -26.25 -28.56 -27.34
CA GLU A 35 -26.46 -27.83 -26.10
C GLU A 35 -25.44 -28.36 -25.09
N ASP A 36 -24.64 -27.47 -24.50
CA ASP A 36 -23.78 -27.72 -23.34
C ASP A 36 -24.66 -28.29 -22.20
N THR A 37 -24.96 -29.60 -22.21
CA THR A 37 -25.99 -30.20 -21.34
C THR A 37 -25.41 -30.82 -20.08
N SER A 38 -24.16 -31.28 -20.10
CA SER A 38 -23.50 -31.81 -18.89
C SER A 38 -22.65 -30.75 -18.17
N PRO A 39 -22.53 -30.83 -16.83
CA PRO A 39 -21.61 -30.01 -16.04
C PRO A 39 -20.19 -29.97 -16.61
N GLU A 40 -19.66 -31.12 -17.03
CA GLU A 40 -18.33 -31.27 -17.61
C GLU A 40 -18.17 -30.53 -18.93
N SER A 41 -19.20 -30.56 -19.80
CA SER A 41 -19.17 -29.83 -21.07
C SER A 41 -19.11 -28.33 -20.83
N VAL A 42 -19.97 -27.80 -19.95
CA VAL A 42 -19.99 -26.36 -19.60
C VAL A 42 -18.66 -25.96 -18.94
N PHE A 43 -18.12 -26.79 -18.05
CA PHE A 43 -16.84 -26.53 -17.39
C PHE A 43 -15.70 -26.46 -18.40
N ALA A 44 -15.59 -27.44 -19.30
CA ALA A 44 -14.55 -27.49 -20.31
C ALA A 44 -14.65 -26.33 -21.31
N SER A 45 -15.87 -25.95 -21.73
CA SER A 45 -16.07 -24.91 -22.74
C SER A 45 -16.02 -23.49 -22.18
N ARG A 46 -16.37 -23.27 -20.90
CA ARG A 46 -16.52 -21.91 -20.32
C ARG A 46 -15.63 -21.61 -19.11
N ILE A 47 -15.42 -22.57 -18.21
CA ILE A 47 -14.65 -22.35 -16.97
C ILE A 47 -13.16 -22.59 -17.21
N LYS A 48 -12.80 -23.68 -17.89
CA LYS A 48 -11.41 -24.04 -18.17
C LYS A 48 -10.64 -22.92 -18.91
N PRO A 49 -11.22 -22.21 -19.89
CA PRO A 49 -10.54 -21.08 -20.52
C PRO A 49 -10.20 -19.93 -19.55
N ILE A 50 -11.02 -19.71 -18.50
CA ILE A 50 -10.71 -18.72 -17.46
C ILE A 50 -9.53 -19.21 -16.62
N PHE A 51 -9.52 -20.50 -16.27
CA PHE A 51 -8.43 -21.14 -15.52
C PHE A 51 -7.09 -21.11 -16.27
N ASP A 52 -7.11 -21.43 -17.57
CA ASP A 52 -5.91 -21.50 -18.41
C ASP A 52 -5.42 -20.12 -18.88
N SER A 53 -6.24 -19.06 -18.75
CA SER A 53 -5.88 -17.72 -19.22
C SER A 53 -4.63 -17.21 -18.50
N PRO A 54 -3.67 -16.56 -19.19
CA PRO A 54 -2.56 -15.88 -18.53
C PRO A 54 -3.01 -14.55 -17.89
N ASP A 55 -4.14 -14.00 -18.32
CA ASP A 55 -4.64 -12.71 -17.83
C ASP A 55 -5.27 -12.85 -16.43
N PRO A 56 -5.13 -11.85 -15.56
CA PRO A 56 -5.77 -11.86 -14.24
C PRO A 56 -7.29 -11.79 -14.37
N SER A 57 -8.00 -12.45 -13.46
CA SER A 57 -9.48 -12.41 -13.40
C SER A 57 -10.01 -11.06 -12.91
N SER A 58 -11.34 -10.86 -12.97
CA SER A 58 -11.96 -9.66 -12.42
C SER A 58 -11.79 -9.50 -10.90
N CYS A 59 -11.39 -10.55 -10.16
CA CYS A 59 -11.10 -10.46 -8.72
C CYS A 59 -9.97 -9.47 -8.39
N VAL A 60 -9.01 -9.26 -9.30
CA VAL A 60 -7.94 -8.26 -9.12
C VAL A 60 -8.45 -6.81 -9.23
N GLN A 61 -9.72 -6.63 -9.61
CA GLN A 61 -10.38 -5.34 -9.53
C GLN A 61 -10.43 -4.83 -8.09
N CYS A 62 -10.62 -5.70 -7.10
CA CYS A 62 -10.72 -5.32 -5.69
C CYS A 62 -9.51 -5.73 -4.85
N HIS A 63 -8.83 -6.82 -5.22
CA HIS A 63 -7.64 -7.34 -4.56
C HIS A 63 -6.37 -7.04 -5.36
N LEU A 64 -5.25 -6.75 -4.69
CA LEU A 64 -4.01 -6.40 -5.40
C LEU A 64 -3.23 -7.60 -5.95
N SER A 65 -3.18 -8.73 -5.22
CA SER A 65 -2.45 -9.92 -5.64
C SER A 65 -2.83 -11.23 -4.94
N ALA A 66 -3.52 -11.17 -3.78
CA ALA A 66 -3.80 -12.36 -2.96
C ALA A 66 -5.05 -13.18 -3.37
N VAL A 67 -5.80 -12.73 -4.38
CA VAL A 67 -7.04 -13.41 -4.82
C VAL A 67 -7.16 -13.35 -6.32
N ASP A 68 -7.23 -14.53 -6.94
CA ASP A 68 -7.67 -14.71 -8.31
C ASP A 68 -8.86 -15.69 -8.34
N LEU A 69 -9.82 -15.47 -9.25
CA LEU A 69 -10.91 -16.42 -9.49
C LEU A 69 -10.40 -17.83 -9.81
N LYS A 70 -9.21 -17.94 -10.41
CA LYS A 70 -8.55 -19.23 -10.71
C LYS A 70 -8.26 -20.05 -9.46
N ASP A 71 -8.05 -19.40 -8.31
CA ASP A 71 -7.84 -20.09 -7.05
C ASP A 71 -9.06 -20.93 -6.66
N TYR A 72 -10.26 -20.57 -7.15
CA TYR A 72 -11.51 -21.27 -6.91
C TYR A 72 -11.82 -22.38 -7.91
N ILE A 73 -10.89 -22.70 -8.82
CA ILE A 73 -11.07 -23.71 -9.86
C ILE A 73 -10.08 -24.86 -9.62
N LEU A 74 -10.60 -26.08 -9.45
CA LEU A 74 -9.80 -27.31 -9.34
C LEU A 74 -9.68 -27.97 -10.73
N PRO A 75 -8.80 -28.98 -10.90
CA PRO A 75 -8.56 -29.60 -12.22
C PRO A 75 -9.80 -30.23 -12.88
N SER A 76 -10.86 -30.55 -12.13
CA SER A 76 -12.09 -31.14 -12.65
C SER A 76 -13.35 -30.36 -12.25
N SER A 77 -14.40 -30.47 -13.06
CA SER A 77 -15.73 -29.92 -12.78
C SER A 77 -16.27 -30.43 -11.44
N VAL A 78 -16.24 -31.75 -11.26
CA VAL A 78 -16.75 -32.43 -10.06
C VAL A 78 -16.03 -31.92 -8.80
N ASP A 79 -14.70 -31.92 -8.79
CA ASP A 79 -13.93 -31.48 -7.61
C ASP A 79 -14.21 -30.02 -7.29
N THR A 80 -14.25 -29.17 -8.33
CA THR A 80 -14.54 -27.74 -8.17
C THR A 80 -15.92 -27.53 -7.54
N PHE A 81 -16.97 -28.17 -8.09
CA PHE A 81 -18.34 -28.03 -7.59
C PHE A 81 -18.45 -28.51 -6.15
N LEU A 82 -17.97 -29.73 -5.87
CA LEU A 82 -18.08 -30.33 -4.55
C LEU A 82 -17.33 -29.53 -3.50
N SER A 83 -16.13 -29.03 -3.83
CA SER A 83 -15.35 -28.17 -2.94
C SER A 83 -16.07 -26.84 -2.67
N LEU A 84 -16.53 -26.14 -3.71
CA LEU A 84 -17.21 -24.85 -3.55
C LEU A 84 -18.54 -24.99 -2.78
N ARG A 85 -19.28 -26.09 -3.00
CA ARG A 85 -20.49 -26.40 -2.23
C ARG A 85 -20.17 -26.65 -0.76
N ALA A 86 -19.15 -27.45 -0.46
CA ALA A 86 -18.75 -27.73 0.93
C ALA A 86 -18.34 -26.48 1.72
N GLN A 87 -17.81 -25.47 1.02
CA GLN A 87 -17.43 -24.17 1.59
C GLN A 87 -18.61 -23.18 1.69
N GLY A 88 -19.81 -23.55 1.25
CA GLY A 88 -20.96 -22.65 1.17
C GLY A 88 -20.82 -21.55 0.11
N MET A 89 -19.98 -21.76 -0.90
CA MET A 89 -19.79 -20.82 -2.02
C MET A 89 -20.86 -20.99 -3.11
N ILE A 90 -21.44 -22.19 -3.20
CA ILE A 90 -22.56 -22.54 -4.08
C ILE A 90 -23.80 -22.79 -3.23
N ASN A 91 -24.92 -22.17 -3.63
CA ASN A 91 -26.24 -22.45 -3.07
C ASN A 91 -26.95 -23.45 -4.00
N THR A 92 -27.18 -24.67 -3.54
CA THR A 92 -27.81 -25.72 -4.36
C THR A 92 -29.30 -25.52 -4.54
N ASP A 93 -29.97 -24.90 -3.56
CA ASP A 93 -31.42 -24.64 -3.58
C ASP A 93 -31.75 -23.45 -4.48
N SER A 94 -30.89 -22.44 -4.46
CA SER A 94 -30.97 -21.24 -5.30
C SER A 94 -29.64 -20.99 -6.02
N PRO A 95 -29.33 -21.73 -7.12
CA PRO A 95 -28.06 -21.63 -7.85
C PRO A 95 -27.64 -20.21 -8.22
N SER A 96 -28.60 -19.36 -8.61
CA SER A 96 -28.37 -17.95 -8.96
C SER A 96 -27.98 -17.06 -7.80
N GLU A 97 -28.24 -17.49 -6.55
CA GLU A 97 -27.89 -16.77 -5.32
C GLU A 97 -26.58 -17.26 -4.70
N SER A 98 -25.81 -18.07 -5.44
CA SER A 98 -24.51 -18.56 -5.00
C SER A 98 -23.55 -17.43 -4.64
N LYS A 99 -22.88 -17.55 -3.49
CA LYS A 99 -21.94 -16.53 -2.98
C LYS A 99 -20.83 -16.22 -3.98
N ILE A 100 -20.30 -17.20 -4.71
CA ILE A 100 -19.26 -16.97 -5.73
C ILE A 100 -19.75 -16.02 -6.84
N LEU A 101 -21.01 -16.14 -7.27
CA LEU A 101 -21.61 -15.25 -8.27
C LEU A 101 -21.75 -13.83 -7.73
N HIS A 102 -22.18 -13.71 -6.47
CA HIS A 102 -22.23 -12.41 -5.79
C HIS A 102 -20.85 -11.75 -5.73
N LEU A 103 -19.81 -12.50 -5.37
CA LEU A 103 -18.45 -11.99 -5.27
C LEU A 103 -17.90 -11.51 -6.63
N ILE A 104 -18.16 -12.25 -7.71
CA ILE A 104 -17.80 -11.81 -9.07
C ILE A 104 -18.53 -10.49 -9.41
N ALA A 105 -19.83 -10.40 -9.12
CA ALA A 105 -20.64 -9.21 -9.40
C ALA A 105 -20.28 -7.98 -8.56
N MET A 106 -19.66 -8.13 -7.37
CA MET A 106 -19.31 -7.00 -6.50
C MET A 106 -18.48 -5.91 -7.18
N GLY A 107 -17.72 -6.27 -8.23
CA GLY A 107 -16.96 -5.30 -9.03
C GLY A 107 -17.81 -4.18 -9.63
N ASP A 108 -19.13 -4.35 -9.78
CA ASP A 108 -20.04 -3.30 -10.23
C ASP A 108 -20.23 -2.16 -9.21
N SER A 109 -19.91 -2.42 -7.93
CA SER A 109 -19.99 -1.43 -6.85
C SER A 109 -18.65 -0.77 -6.52
N ASP A 110 -17.57 -1.08 -7.25
CA ASP A 110 -16.26 -0.44 -7.05
C ASP A 110 -16.39 1.08 -7.23
N PRO A 111 -15.96 1.93 -6.29
CA PRO A 111 -16.09 3.39 -6.42
C PRO A 111 -15.34 3.99 -7.62
N ASP A 112 -14.31 3.32 -8.15
CA ASP A 112 -13.55 3.78 -9.32
C ASP A 112 -14.27 3.42 -10.63
N ALA A 113 -14.87 4.43 -11.27
CA ALA A 113 -15.62 4.26 -12.51
C ALA A 113 -14.77 3.74 -13.70
N LEU A 114 -13.49 4.08 -13.74
CA LEU A 114 -12.59 3.59 -14.78
C LEU A 114 -12.27 2.11 -14.55
N SER A 115 -11.95 1.73 -13.31
CA SER A 115 -11.75 0.34 -12.87
C SER A 115 -12.98 -0.52 -13.22
N ARG A 116 -14.19 -0.07 -12.84
CA ARG A 116 -15.46 -0.73 -13.18
C ARG A 116 -15.59 -1.02 -14.68
N ARG A 117 -15.26 -0.02 -15.51
CA ARG A 117 -15.37 -0.12 -16.97
C ARG A 117 -14.34 -1.06 -17.58
N ILE A 118 -13.09 -1.00 -17.12
CA ILE A 118 -11.99 -1.86 -17.61
C ILE A 118 -12.33 -3.34 -17.37
N HIS A 119 -12.85 -3.67 -16.18
CA HIS A 119 -13.11 -5.05 -15.79
C HIS A 119 -14.50 -5.58 -16.20
N ALA A 120 -15.40 -4.73 -16.70
CA ALA A 120 -16.80 -5.08 -16.96
C ALA A 120 -16.98 -6.27 -17.91
N LYS A 121 -16.22 -6.32 -19.00
CA LYS A 121 -16.31 -7.41 -19.98
C LYS A 121 -15.90 -8.75 -19.37
N ASN A 122 -14.74 -8.78 -18.69
CA ASN A 122 -14.22 -10.01 -18.08
C ASN A 122 -15.14 -10.48 -16.96
N ARG A 123 -15.57 -9.59 -16.06
CA ARG A 123 -16.51 -9.90 -14.99
C ARG A 123 -17.82 -10.48 -15.50
N LYS A 124 -18.38 -9.91 -16.57
CA LYS A 124 -19.60 -10.43 -17.19
C LYS A 124 -19.38 -11.85 -17.73
N ALA A 125 -18.29 -12.08 -18.44
CA ALA A 125 -17.96 -13.40 -18.98
C ALA A 125 -17.74 -14.44 -17.87
N GLU A 126 -17.00 -14.08 -16.82
CA GLU A 126 -16.78 -14.91 -15.63
C GLU A 126 -18.11 -15.23 -14.92
N PHE A 127 -18.96 -14.23 -14.71
CA PHE A 127 -20.27 -14.42 -14.10
C PHE A 127 -21.16 -15.36 -14.92
N GLU A 128 -21.27 -15.14 -16.23
CA GLU A 128 -22.10 -15.97 -17.11
C GLU A 128 -21.57 -17.41 -17.21
N ALA A 129 -20.26 -17.60 -17.23
CA ALA A 129 -19.63 -18.91 -17.23
C ALA A 129 -19.93 -19.67 -15.93
N PHE A 130 -19.69 -19.05 -14.77
CA PHE A 130 -19.98 -19.66 -13.47
C PHE A 130 -21.48 -19.90 -13.27
N ALA A 131 -22.34 -18.97 -13.66
CA ALA A 131 -23.79 -19.13 -13.50
C ALA A 131 -24.33 -20.29 -14.32
N ALA A 132 -23.90 -20.43 -15.58
CA ALA A 132 -24.28 -21.56 -16.43
C ALA A 132 -23.76 -22.89 -15.88
N TRP A 133 -22.50 -22.93 -15.45
CA TRP A 133 -21.87 -24.14 -14.91
C TRP A 133 -22.51 -24.58 -13.59
N ILE A 134 -22.73 -23.67 -12.64
CA ILE A 134 -23.40 -23.97 -11.36
C ILE A 134 -24.81 -24.48 -11.62
N LYS A 135 -25.57 -23.86 -12.54
CA LYS A 135 -26.91 -24.33 -12.90
C LYS A 135 -26.88 -25.77 -13.43
N ALA A 136 -25.95 -26.10 -14.32
CA ALA A 136 -25.80 -27.46 -14.83
C ALA A 136 -25.46 -28.46 -13.71
N CYS A 137 -24.54 -28.10 -12.81
CA CYS A 137 -24.17 -28.95 -11.67
C CYS A 137 -25.34 -29.19 -10.71
N CYS A 138 -26.13 -28.16 -10.39
CA CYS A 138 -27.29 -28.30 -9.51
C CYS A 138 -28.48 -29.04 -10.16
N SER A 139 -28.43 -29.29 -11.47
CA SER A 139 -29.41 -30.15 -12.17
C SER A 139 -28.95 -31.60 -12.28
N ASP A 140 -27.74 -31.94 -11.82
CA ASP A 140 -27.19 -33.29 -11.79
C ASP A 140 -27.41 -33.92 -10.40
N GLU A 141 -28.42 -34.79 -10.29
CA GLU A 141 -28.78 -35.47 -9.03
C GLU A 141 -27.65 -36.37 -8.50
N GLU A 142 -26.87 -36.99 -9.39
CA GLU A 142 -25.76 -37.85 -8.99
C GLU A 142 -24.64 -37.00 -8.37
N LEU A 143 -24.31 -35.87 -9.00
CA LEU A 143 -23.33 -34.93 -8.47
C LEU A 143 -23.78 -34.32 -7.12
N LEU A 144 -25.07 -34.00 -6.98
CA LEU A 144 -25.62 -33.51 -5.72
C LEU A 144 -25.54 -34.54 -4.59
N ALA A 145 -25.74 -35.83 -4.89
CA ALA A 145 -25.68 -36.90 -3.89
C ALA A 145 -24.24 -37.26 -3.45
N ARG A 146 -23.21 -36.82 -4.19
CA ARG A 146 -21.81 -37.13 -3.86
C ARG A 146 -21.33 -36.37 -2.64
N GLU A 147 -20.48 -37.01 -1.84
CA GLU A 147 -19.78 -36.38 -0.72
C GLU A 147 -18.63 -35.49 -1.22
N PRO A 148 -18.36 -34.34 -0.57
CA PRO A 148 -17.27 -33.49 -0.96
C PRO A 148 -15.89 -34.10 -0.64
N PRO A 149 -14.88 -33.86 -1.49
CA PRO A 149 -13.53 -34.34 -1.23
C PRO A 149 -12.97 -33.63 0.01
N LYS A 150 -12.22 -34.37 0.84
CA LYS A 150 -11.53 -33.78 2.02
C LYS A 150 -10.37 -32.87 1.61
N SER A 151 -9.83 -33.05 0.40
CA SER A 151 -8.71 -32.30 -0.18
C SER A 151 -8.62 -32.62 -1.68
N PRO A 152 -8.21 -31.67 -2.55
CA PRO A 152 -7.90 -30.26 -2.24
C PRO A 152 -9.15 -29.40 -2.05
N SER A 153 -9.02 -28.31 -1.30
CA SER A 153 -10.06 -27.27 -1.19
C SER A 153 -9.76 -26.15 -2.17
N ALA A 154 -10.74 -25.80 -3.00
CA ALA A 154 -10.71 -24.60 -3.84
C ALA A 154 -10.64 -23.34 -2.97
N GLY A 155 -10.01 -22.29 -3.48
CA GLY A 155 -9.85 -20.99 -2.85
C GLY A 155 -8.38 -20.61 -2.63
N PRO A 156 -8.10 -19.33 -2.27
CA PRO A 156 -6.74 -18.87 -2.04
C PRO A 156 -6.06 -19.65 -0.92
N ALA A 157 -4.76 -19.92 -1.07
CA ALA A 157 -3.96 -20.65 -0.08
C ALA A 157 -3.69 -19.86 1.22
N VAL A 158 -3.97 -18.55 1.21
CA VAL A 158 -3.72 -17.63 2.32
C VAL A 158 -5.00 -17.37 3.12
N SER A 159 -4.84 -16.92 4.37
CA SER A 159 -5.98 -16.64 5.23
C SER A 159 -6.83 -15.44 4.76
N ASN A 160 -8.07 -15.38 5.24
CA ASN A 160 -8.95 -14.24 5.00
C ASN A 160 -8.36 -12.91 5.52
N ALA A 161 -7.52 -12.91 6.56
CA ALA A 161 -6.88 -11.68 7.02
C ALA A 161 -5.86 -11.16 6.01
N VAL A 162 -5.04 -12.05 5.41
CA VAL A 162 -4.11 -11.70 4.34
C VAL A 162 -4.86 -11.16 3.11
N ILE A 163 -5.93 -11.85 2.69
CA ILE A 163 -6.79 -11.41 1.57
C ILE A 163 -7.36 -10.01 1.81
N ARG A 164 -7.84 -9.75 3.03
CA ARG A 164 -8.40 -8.44 3.42
C ARG A 164 -7.33 -7.36 3.45
N HIS A 165 -6.12 -7.70 3.88
CA HIS A 165 -5.00 -6.78 3.95
C HIS A 165 -4.58 -6.26 2.57
N SER A 166 -4.63 -7.11 1.54
CA SER A 166 -4.29 -6.75 0.16
C SER A 166 -5.43 -6.07 -0.61
N ARG A 167 -6.55 -5.71 0.03
CA ARG A 167 -7.64 -4.99 -0.65
C ARG A 167 -7.26 -3.55 -0.96
N LYS A 168 -7.70 -3.05 -2.11
CA LYS A 168 -7.38 -1.68 -2.58
C LYS A 168 -7.87 -0.58 -1.64
N ASP A 169 -9.02 -0.77 -0.99
CA ASP A 169 -9.55 0.19 -0.01
C ASP A 169 -8.68 0.25 1.25
N ARG A 170 -8.25 -0.90 1.78
CA ARG A 170 -7.33 -0.95 2.93
C ARG A 170 -5.97 -0.33 2.59
N VAL A 171 -5.44 -0.58 1.40
CA VAL A 171 -4.19 0.01 0.91
C VAL A 171 -4.30 1.53 0.75
N LEU A 172 -5.44 2.02 0.25
CA LEU A 172 -5.73 3.45 0.20
C LEU A 172 -5.82 4.06 1.61
N ASP A 173 -6.46 3.37 2.54
CA ASP A 173 -6.53 3.76 3.94
C ASP A 173 -5.13 3.90 4.55
N SER A 174 -4.25 2.93 4.30
CA SER A 174 -2.84 3.00 4.70
C SER A 174 -2.12 4.17 4.02
N PHE A 175 -2.34 4.40 2.72
CA PHE A 175 -1.78 5.55 2.00
C PHE A 175 -2.20 6.88 2.63
N ILE A 176 -3.48 7.01 3.00
CA ILE A 176 -4.03 8.21 3.64
C ILE A 176 -3.29 8.51 4.94
N ARG A 177 -3.14 7.50 5.80
CA ARG A 177 -2.47 7.66 7.11
C ARG A 177 -0.99 7.95 6.97
N ASN A 178 -0.31 7.26 6.07
CA ASN A 178 1.15 7.21 6.05
C ASN A 178 1.80 8.23 5.11
N VAL A 179 1.20 8.48 3.94
CA VAL A 179 1.76 9.37 2.91
C VAL A 179 0.97 10.66 2.81
N TRP A 180 -0.35 10.57 2.64
CA TRP A 180 -1.21 11.75 2.42
C TRP A 180 -1.25 12.69 3.62
N SER A 181 -1.24 12.16 4.85
CA SER A 181 -1.20 12.95 6.09
C SER A 181 0.05 13.83 6.18
N GLN A 182 1.14 13.43 5.52
CA GLN A 182 2.44 14.12 5.55
C GLN A 182 2.63 15.11 4.38
N ARG A 183 1.66 15.21 3.46
CA ARG A 183 1.80 15.97 2.20
C ARG A 183 2.14 17.44 2.39
N MET A 184 1.74 18.05 3.51
CA MET A 184 1.98 19.48 3.78
C MET A 184 3.47 19.82 3.97
N ARG A 185 4.35 18.83 4.16
CA ARG A 185 5.81 19.01 4.10
C ARG A 185 6.31 19.38 2.71
N CYS A 186 5.51 19.05 1.70
CA CYS A 186 5.77 19.34 0.29
C CYS A 186 5.00 20.58 -0.21
N PHE A 187 4.22 21.22 0.68
CA PHE A 187 3.58 22.50 0.39
C PHE A 187 4.63 23.62 0.27
N PRO A 188 4.45 24.58 -0.64
CA PRO A 188 3.37 24.68 -1.64
C PRO A 188 3.71 24.02 -2.98
N CYS A 189 4.90 23.44 -3.12
CA CYS A 189 5.44 23.03 -4.41
C CYS A 189 4.63 21.91 -5.07
N HIS A 190 4.11 20.98 -4.26
CA HIS A 190 3.55 19.72 -4.74
C HIS A 190 2.08 19.48 -4.44
N THR A 191 1.40 20.45 -3.85
CA THR A 191 0.03 20.33 -3.32
C THR A 191 -0.86 21.44 -3.88
N PRO A 192 -1.06 21.51 -5.21
CA PRO A 192 -1.81 22.60 -5.84
C PRO A 192 -3.24 22.76 -5.28
N ALA A 193 -3.89 21.65 -4.92
CA ALA A 193 -5.24 21.65 -4.37
C ALA A 193 -5.35 22.30 -2.97
N GLU A 194 -4.23 22.50 -2.28
CA GLU A 194 -4.18 23.17 -0.96
C GLU A 194 -3.98 24.69 -1.09
N LEU A 195 -3.74 25.18 -2.32
CA LEU A 195 -3.61 26.60 -2.58
C LEU A 195 -5.02 27.21 -2.72
N ASN A 196 -5.28 28.27 -1.98
CA ASN A 196 -6.57 28.95 -1.91
C ASN A 196 -6.34 30.37 -2.41
N VAL A 197 -6.93 30.71 -3.54
CA VAL A 197 -6.79 32.03 -4.18
C VAL A 197 -7.31 33.17 -3.32
N ASP A 198 -8.27 32.88 -2.45
CA ASP A 198 -8.90 33.85 -1.55
C ASP A 198 -8.11 34.04 -0.25
N ASN A 199 -7.14 33.16 0.05
CA ASN A 199 -6.28 33.30 1.21
C ASN A 199 -5.10 34.26 0.88
N PRO A 200 -4.99 35.44 1.51
CA PRO A 200 -3.90 36.38 1.24
C PRO A 200 -2.50 35.79 1.48
N MET A 201 -2.38 34.82 2.40
CA MET A 201 -1.12 34.12 2.69
C MET A 201 -0.68 33.20 1.55
N HIS A 202 -1.60 32.82 0.65
CA HIS A 202 -1.34 31.90 -0.45
C HIS A 202 -0.93 32.60 -1.75
N LYS A 203 -0.97 33.95 -1.83
CA LYS A 203 -0.58 34.70 -3.04
C LYS A 203 0.83 34.35 -3.54
N LYS A 204 1.85 34.46 -2.68
CA LYS A 204 3.24 34.09 -3.02
C LYS A 204 3.42 32.59 -3.29
N PRO A 205 2.86 31.68 -2.46
CA PRO A 205 2.80 30.25 -2.78
C PRO A 205 2.24 29.91 -4.17
N ILE A 206 1.14 30.56 -4.57
CA ILE A 206 0.50 30.37 -5.88
C ILE A 206 1.42 30.81 -7.01
N GLU A 207 2.00 32.00 -6.92
CA GLU A 207 2.97 32.52 -7.90
C GLU A 207 4.15 31.56 -8.06
N ARG A 208 4.75 31.14 -6.94
CA ARG A 208 5.88 30.20 -6.93
C ARG A 208 5.51 28.85 -7.52
N HIS A 209 4.33 28.32 -7.19
CA HIS A 209 3.87 27.05 -7.75
C HIS A 209 3.70 27.15 -9.28
N ARG A 210 3.07 28.24 -9.77
CA ARG A 210 2.94 28.52 -11.20
C ARG A 210 4.30 28.57 -11.90
N ASP A 211 5.29 29.22 -11.30
CA ASP A 211 6.64 29.31 -11.86
C ASP A 211 7.33 27.94 -11.91
N PHE A 212 7.13 27.11 -10.88
CA PHE A 212 7.64 25.73 -10.90
C PHE A 212 6.94 24.86 -11.93
N VAL A 213 5.62 24.96 -12.11
CA VAL A 213 4.91 24.24 -13.16
C VAL A 213 5.39 24.70 -14.53
N LYS A 214 5.62 26.00 -14.74
CA LYS A 214 6.19 26.53 -16.00
C LYS A 214 7.59 25.96 -16.27
N LYS A 215 8.44 25.86 -15.25
CA LYS A 215 9.83 25.40 -15.39
C LYS A 215 9.96 23.87 -15.48
N TYR A 216 9.16 23.13 -14.72
CA TYR A 216 9.35 21.71 -14.50
C TYR A 216 8.18 20.84 -14.97
N GLY A 217 7.07 21.44 -15.39
CA GLY A 217 5.90 20.77 -15.93
C GLY A 217 4.99 20.13 -14.87
N ALA A 218 4.07 19.28 -15.35
CA ALA A 218 3.03 18.64 -14.53
C ALA A 218 3.57 17.73 -13.41
N ARG A 219 4.85 17.33 -13.46
CA ARG A 219 5.51 16.56 -12.37
C ARG A 219 5.56 17.32 -11.05
N MET A 220 5.37 18.65 -11.07
CA MET A 220 5.21 19.41 -9.84
C MET A 220 3.93 19.03 -9.11
N ASN A 221 2.89 18.56 -9.79
CA ASN A 221 1.58 18.28 -9.19
C ASN A 221 1.54 16.84 -8.64
N ILE A 222 2.40 16.51 -7.68
CA ILE A 222 2.50 15.16 -7.11
C ILE A 222 1.21 14.80 -6.35
N PHE A 223 0.77 15.66 -5.43
CA PHE A 223 -0.48 15.49 -4.70
C PHE A 223 -1.64 16.09 -5.49
N LYS A 224 -2.65 15.27 -5.79
CA LYS A 224 -3.86 15.64 -6.53
C LYS A 224 -4.94 16.18 -5.58
N ALA A 225 -6.16 16.36 -6.05
CA ALA A 225 -7.26 16.87 -5.23
C ALA A 225 -7.68 15.88 -4.14
N THR A 226 -7.54 14.58 -4.39
CA THR A 226 -7.93 13.53 -3.44
C THR A 226 -6.78 12.54 -3.19
N PRO A 227 -6.76 11.86 -2.02
CA PRO A 227 -5.78 10.82 -1.74
C PRO A 227 -5.86 9.66 -2.75
N ARG A 228 -7.07 9.25 -3.15
CA ARG A 228 -7.29 8.16 -4.12
C ARG A 228 -6.66 8.49 -5.47
N GLU A 229 -6.94 9.68 -5.99
CA GLU A 229 -6.36 10.12 -7.26
C GLU A 229 -4.84 10.23 -7.18
N THR A 230 -4.32 10.74 -6.07
CA THR A 230 -2.88 10.83 -5.82
C THR A 230 -2.22 9.47 -5.85
N MET A 231 -2.71 8.51 -5.04
CA MET A 231 -2.17 7.15 -5.00
C MET A 231 -2.18 6.51 -6.38
N ARG A 232 -3.31 6.62 -7.11
CA ARG A 232 -3.45 6.09 -8.47
C ARG A 232 -2.43 6.69 -9.43
N THR A 233 -2.25 8.02 -9.42
CA THR A 233 -1.27 8.68 -10.29
C THR A 233 0.16 8.26 -9.94
N LEU A 234 0.51 8.21 -8.64
CA LEU A 234 1.83 7.76 -8.20
C LEU A 234 2.14 6.34 -8.68
N ILE A 235 1.21 5.40 -8.49
CA ILE A 235 1.36 4.02 -8.97
C ILE A 235 1.51 3.99 -10.50
N THR A 236 0.67 4.73 -11.22
CA THR A 236 0.69 4.78 -12.69
C THR A 236 2.02 5.34 -13.21
N ASP A 237 2.49 6.44 -12.64
CA ASP A 237 3.73 7.08 -13.07
C ASP A 237 4.97 6.27 -12.67
N SER A 238 4.90 5.49 -11.59
CA SER A 238 5.99 4.58 -11.17
C SER A 238 6.25 3.47 -12.18
N ARG A 239 5.25 3.07 -12.98
CA ARG A 239 5.38 2.05 -14.02
C ARG A 239 6.10 2.57 -15.28
N LYS A 240 6.26 3.89 -15.42
CA LYS A 240 6.96 4.51 -16.55
C LYS A 240 8.46 4.52 -16.28
N LEU A 241 9.10 3.38 -16.50
CA LEU A 241 10.55 3.23 -16.32
C LEU A 241 11.31 4.14 -17.29
N ARG A 242 12.35 4.79 -16.79
CA ARG A 242 13.24 5.68 -17.56
C ARG A 242 14.68 5.40 -17.15
N GLU A 243 15.58 5.36 -18.10
CA GLU A 243 17.01 5.12 -17.82
C GLU A 243 17.65 6.24 -16.99
N ASP A 244 17.13 7.46 -17.09
CA ASP A 244 17.67 8.65 -16.43
C ASP A 244 17.00 8.99 -15.09
N GLN A 245 16.17 8.08 -14.56
CA GLN A 245 15.37 8.37 -13.38
C GLN A 245 14.94 7.09 -12.63
N LEU A 246 15.17 7.06 -11.32
CA LEU A 246 14.58 6.06 -10.42
C LEU A 246 13.05 6.15 -10.41
N PRO A 247 12.31 5.04 -10.21
CA PRO A 247 10.85 5.08 -10.16
C PRO A 247 10.34 5.89 -8.95
N LEU A 248 9.14 6.45 -9.06
CA LEU A 248 8.49 7.15 -7.94
C LEU A 248 8.25 6.20 -6.76
N ILE A 249 7.74 5.01 -7.06
CA ILE A 249 7.61 3.86 -6.17
C ILE A 249 8.44 2.74 -6.78
N ASN A 250 9.53 2.36 -6.11
CA ASN A 250 10.31 1.18 -6.46
C ASN A 250 9.75 -0.02 -5.69
N ILE A 251 9.19 -0.99 -6.40
CA ILE A 251 8.57 -2.18 -5.79
C ILE A 251 9.64 -3.17 -5.31
N ALA A 252 10.72 -3.34 -6.08
CA ALA A 252 11.79 -4.25 -5.73
C ALA A 252 12.61 -3.71 -4.54
N GLU A 253 12.88 -2.40 -4.55
CA GLU A 253 13.69 -1.74 -3.53
C GLU A 253 12.96 -0.51 -2.98
N PRO A 254 11.96 -0.66 -2.08
CA PRO A 254 11.14 0.45 -1.56
C PRO A 254 11.92 1.68 -1.09
N ARG A 255 13.13 1.49 -0.55
CA ARG A 255 14.03 2.57 -0.09
C ARG A 255 14.60 3.42 -1.22
N GLU A 256 14.65 2.89 -2.43
CA GLU A 256 15.11 3.59 -3.63
C GLU A 256 13.98 4.33 -4.36
N SER A 257 12.78 4.34 -3.80
CA SER A 257 11.65 5.12 -4.30
C SER A 257 11.96 6.62 -4.28
N LEU A 258 11.78 7.33 -5.39
CA LEU A 258 11.94 8.80 -5.38
C LEU A 258 10.99 9.51 -4.42
N LEU A 259 9.85 8.90 -4.11
CA LEU A 259 8.95 9.39 -3.08
C LEU A 259 9.67 9.59 -1.74
N VAL A 260 10.58 8.72 -1.33
CA VAL A 260 11.33 8.89 -0.08
C VAL A 260 12.69 9.58 -0.30
N LEU A 261 13.34 9.34 -1.43
CA LEU A 261 14.66 9.90 -1.70
C LEU A 261 14.63 11.41 -1.94
N LYS A 262 13.66 11.96 -2.69
CA LYS A 262 13.61 13.40 -2.97
C LYS A 262 13.38 14.24 -1.70
N PRO A 263 12.42 13.90 -0.82
CA PRO A 263 12.22 14.66 0.41
C PRO A 263 13.35 14.50 1.44
N THR A 264 14.17 13.44 1.36
CA THR A 264 15.36 13.26 2.22
C THR A 264 16.65 13.82 1.61
N ALA A 265 16.61 14.23 0.34
CA ALA A 265 17.79 14.68 -0.38
C ALA A 265 18.18 16.12 -0.07
N LYS A 266 19.48 16.39 -0.15
CA LYS A 266 20.06 17.74 -0.09
C LYS A 266 19.78 18.52 -1.38
N LEU A 267 20.06 19.82 -1.33
CA LEU A 267 20.13 20.64 -2.54
C LEU A 267 21.19 20.07 -3.50
N PRO A 268 21.02 20.29 -4.82
CA PRO A 268 22.09 20.01 -5.78
C PRO A 268 23.40 20.71 -5.37
N PRO A 269 24.56 20.15 -5.71
CA PRO A 269 25.83 20.83 -5.49
C PRO A 269 25.88 22.15 -6.27
N LYS A 270 26.79 23.05 -5.86
CA LYS A 270 27.01 24.30 -6.56
C LYS A 270 28.08 24.12 -7.63
N THR A 271 27.88 24.74 -8.79
CA THR A 271 28.89 24.90 -9.83
C THR A 271 30.03 25.81 -9.35
N ALA A 272 31.11 25.90 -10.13
CA ALA A 272 32.22 26.82 -9.86
C ALA A 272 31.78 28.30 -9.82
N SER A 273 30.69 28.67 -10.52
CA SER A 273 30.11 30.01 -10.48
C SER A 273 29.19 30.25 -9.26
N GLY A 274 28.98 29.24 -8.41
CA GLY A 274 28.13 29.33 -7.22
C GLY A 274 26.65 29.06 -7.45
N GLU A 275 26.25 28.73 -8.69
CA GLU A 275 24.87 28.37 -9.04
C GLU A 275 24.56 26.92 -8.67
N LEU A 276 23.30 26.60 -8.32
CA LEU A 276 22.90 25.21 -8.06
C LEU A 276 22.82 24.43 -9.37
N GLU A 277 23.38 23.23 -9.39
CA GLU A 277 23.20 22.28 -10.48
C GLU A 277 21.74 21.82 -10.62
N GLN A 278 21.45 21.10 -11.71
CA GLN A 278 20.13 20.50 -11.90
C GLN A 278 19.87 19.39 -10.86
N PRO A 279 18.63 19.26 -10.35
CA PRO A 279 18.30 18.20 -9.43
C PRO A 279 18.35 16.82 -10.09
N SER A 280 19.09 15.89 -9.49
CA SER A 280 19.26 14.51 -9.95
C SER A 280 18.16 13.61 -9.43
N SER A 281 17.62 12.74 -10.29
CA SER A 281 16.68 11.66 -9.93
C SER A 281 17.31 10.26 -10.01
N ILE A 282 18.63 10.21 -10.11
CA ILE A 282 19.46 9.00 -9.94
C ILE A 282 20.40 9.23 -8.74
N VAL A 283 21.02 8.18 -8.22
CA VAL A 283 21.94 8.30 -7.09
C VAL A 283 23.21 9.06 -7.53
N PRO A 284 23.69 10.07 -6.76
CA PRO A 284 23.05 10.65 -5.58
C PRO A 284 21.85 11.54 -5.94
N VAL A 285 20.69 11.25 -5.34
CA VAL A 285 19.46 12.03 -5.57
C VAL A 285 19.60 13.41 -4.92
N SER A 286 19.18 14.45 -5.64
CA SER A 286 19.11 15.82 -5.13
C SER A 286 17.75 16.46 -5.39
N HIS A 287 17.39 17.44 -4.55
CA HIS A 287 16.07 18.08 -4.57
C HIS A 287 16.18 19.59 -4.30
N MET A 288 15.59 20.40 -5.19
CA MET A 288 15.61 21.86 -5.08
C MET A 288 14.87 22.41 -3.86
N GLY A 289 13.94 21.65 -3.28
CA GLY A 289 13.30 22.04 -2.02
C GLY A 289 14.16 21.78 -0.77
N GLY A 290 15.33 21.17 -0.93
CA GLY A 290 16.14 20.65 0.18
C GLY A 290 15.45 19.53 0.95
N ILE A 291 15.97 19.26 2.15
CA ILE A 291 15.47 18.23 3.05
C ILE A 291 14.11 18.66 3.61
N LYS A 292 13.09 17.82 3.44
CA LYS A 292 11.71 17.95 3.96
C LYS A 292 11.36 16.91 5.03
N MET A 293 12.09 15.81 5.06
CA MET A 293 12.05 14.79 6.10
C MET A 293 13.48 14.28 6.35
N HIS A 294 13.81 13.98 7.59
CA HIS A 294 15.08 13.36 7.94
C HIS A 294 14.95 11.84 7.88
N LYS A 295 15.99 11.15 7.40
CA LYS A 295 16.04 9.68 7.48
C LYS A 295 15.87 9.25 8.94
N GLY A 296 14.94 8.32 9.16
CA GLY A 296 14.61 7.84 10.50
C GLY A 296 13.72 8.77 11.32
N ASP A 297 13.23 9.89 10.78
CA ASP A 297 12.15 10.62 11.46
C ASP A 297 10.79 9.92 11.27
N GLN A 298 9.78 10.42 11.97
CA GLN A 298 8.39 9.97 11.86
C GLN A 298 7.91 9.87 10.40
N SER A 299 8.18 10.89 9.59
CA SER A 299 7.59 11.06 8.26
C SER A 299 8.23 10.08 7.30
N TYR A 300 9.56 9.95 7.40
CA TYR A 300 10.31 8.92 6.70
C TYR A 300 9.77 7.53 7.03
N LYS A 301 9.55 7.23 8.31
CA LYS A 301 9.04 5.93 8.77
C LYS A 301 7.64 5.65 8.22
N ALA A 302 6.75 6.64 8.24
CA ALA A 302 5.40 6.51 7.71
C ALA A 302 5.43 6.20 6.19
N TRP A 303 6.22 6.94 5.42
CA TRP A 303 6.35 6.70 3.98
C TRP A 303 6.95 5.32 3.68
N MET A 304 8.02 4.95 4.40
CA MET A 304 8.63 3.63 4.26
C MET A 304 7.66 2.51 4.58
N MET A 305 6.85 2.64 5.63
CA MET A 305 5.85 1.62 5.95
C MET A 305 4.86 1.43 4.80
N TRP A 306 4.33 2.50 4.23
CA TRP A 306 3.41 2.35 3.11
C TRP A 306 4.09 1.75 1.87
N LEU A 307 5.32 2.16 1.56
CA LEU A 307 6.06 1.66 0.40
C LEU A 307 6.38 0.16 0.54
N GLU A 308 6.90 -0.27 1.70
CA GLU A 308 7.20 -1.67 1.99
C GLU A 308 5.92 -2.53 2.00
N ASP A 309 4.86 -2.03 2.65
CA ASP A 309 3.57 -2.74 2.74
C ASP A 309 2.88 -2.85 1.37
N TYR A 310 2.89 -1.77 0.58
CA TYR A 310 2.36 -1.77 -0.77
C TYR A 310 3.12 -2.72 -1.69
N ALA A 311 4.46 -2.70 -1.65
CA ALA A 311 5.29 -3.61 -2.42
C ALA A 311 4.93 -5.08 -2.13
N LYS A 312 4.98 -5.49 -0.85
CA LYS A 312 4.61 -6.85 -0.43
C LYS A 312 3.17 -7.24 -0.77
N SER A 313 2.25 -6.28 -0.70
CA SER A 313 0.83 -6.50 -1.02
C SER A 313 0.58 -6.73 -2.52
N ILE A 314 1.44 -6.22 -3.42
CA ILE A 314 1.28 -6.43 -4.86
C ILE A 314 2.13 -7.59 -5.39
N THR A 315 3.18 -7.99 -4.67
CA THR A 315 4.03 -9.15 -4.99
C THR A 315 3.57 -10.44 -4.31
N ASN A 316 2.48 -10.39 -3.54
CA ASN A 316 1.93 -11.51 -2.77
C ASN A 316 2.95 -12.13 -1.78
N GLU A 317 3.75 -11.29 -1.13
CA GLU A 317 4.80 -11.74 -0.20
C GLU A 317 4.27 -12.07 1.20
N TYR A 318 3.03 -11.71 1.52
CA TYR A 318 2.38 -12.11 2.77
C TYR A 318 1.78 -13.50 2.62
N GLY A 319 2.43 -14.52 3.18
CA GLY A 319 1.93 -15.89 3.22
C GLY A 319 1.08 -16.21 4.46
N SER A 320 1.13 -15.37 5.50
CA SER A 320 0.50 -15.64 6.80
C SER A 320 0.16 -14.37 7.57
N GLU A 321 -0.70 -14.50 8.60
CA GLU A 321 -1.19 -13.35 9.38
C GLU A 321 -0.11 -12.69 10.23
N ASP A 322 0.86 -13.46 10.74
CA ASP A 322 1.98 -12.95 11.55
C ASP A 322 2.96 -12.10 10.75
N GLN A 323 2.96 -12.24 9.43
CA GLN A 323 3.75 -11.40 8.53
C GLN A 323 3.09 -10.05 8.22
N LEU A 324 1.80 -9.88 8.54
CA LEU A 324 1.10 -8.63 8.30
C LEU A 324 1.63 -7.50 9.20
N PRO A 325 1.81 -6.28 8.67
CA PRO A 325 2.21 -5.16 9.50
C PRO A 325 1.06 -4.84 10.48
N ARG A 326 1.41 -4.58 11.74
CA ARG A 326 0.42 -4.32 12.80
C ARG A 326 -0.50 -3.12 12.53
N ASP A 327 -0.08 -2.19 11.66
CA ASP A 327 -0.87 -1.05 11.17
C ASP A 327 -1.68 -0.31 12.26
N ASN A 328 -1.06 -0.15 13.43
CA ASN A 328 -1.72 0.24 14.67
C ASN A 328 -1.22 1.60 15.20
N TRP A 329 -0.62 2.41 14.35
CA TRP A 329 -0.02 3.69 14.70
C TRP A 329 -0.66 4.84 13.93
N TYR A 330 -1.02 5.90 14.64
CA TYR A 330 -1.80 7.01 14.10
C TYR A 330 -1.09 8.33 14.40
N PRO A 331 -0.76 9.14 13.38
CA PRO A 331 -0.02 10.38 13.59
C PRO A 331 -0.85 11.37 14.38
N THR A 332 -0.21 12.10 15.28
CA THR A 332 -0.83 13.12 16.14
C THR A 332 -0.11 14.45 15.97
N GLN A 333 -0.70 15.51 16.50
CA GLN A 333 -0.03 16.81 16.61
C GLN A 333 0.66 17.02 17.96
N HIS A 334 0.60 16.05 18.87
CA HIS A 334 1.23 16.15 20.18
C HIS A 334 2.74 15.96 20.06
N VAL A 335 3.50 16.76 20.80
CA VAL A 335 4.97 16.73 20.76
C VAL A 335 5.51 16.56 22.17
N ILE A 336 6.49 15.67 22.32
CA ILE A 336 7.29 15.57 23.54
C ILE A 336 8.70 16.08 23.30
N ARG A 337 9.30 16.67 24.33
CA ARG A 337 10.70 17.07 24.38
C ARG A 337 11.31 16.55 25.68
N ILE A 338 12.33 15.72 25.55
CA ILE A 338 13.10 15.20 26.68
C ILE A 338 14.46 15.90 26.70
N LYS A 339 14.84 16.44 27.85
CA LYS A 339 16.16 17.03 28.11
C LYS A 339 16.90 16.25 29.18
N GLY A 340 18.23 16.42 29.21
CA GLY A 340 19.07 15.77 30.21
C GLY A 340 19.15 14.26 29.98
N LEU A 341 19.28 13.86 28.72
CA LEU A 341 19.58 12.46 28.38
C LEU A 341 20.97 12.10 28.90
N PRO A 342 21.25 10.80 29.14
CA PRO A 342 22.54 10.38 29.66
C PRO A 342 23.74 10.87 28.83
N GLU A 343 24.81 11.24 29.52
CA GLU A 343 25.99 11.85 28.89
C GLU A 343 26.74 10.89 27.97
N ASP A 344 26.64 9.57 28.20
CA ASP A 344 27.23 8.54 27.35
C ASP A 344 26.44 8.28 26.05
N TRP A 345 25.22 8.81 25.90
CA TRP A 345 24.42 8.62 24.69
C TRP A 345 25.04 9.36 23.50
N PRO A 346 25.39 8.69 22.39
CA PRO A 346 26.04 9.34 21.27
C PRO A 346 25.14 10.40 20.62
N SER A 347 25.76 11.48 20.16
CA SER A 347 25.04 12.48 19.35
C SER A 347 24.63 11.87 18.01
N PHE A 348 23.47 12.27 17.53
CA PHE A 348 22.81 11.82 16.29
C PHE A 348 22.34 10.36 16.29
N GLU A 349 22.49 9.66 17.42
CA GLU A 349 21.97 8.30 17.56
C GLU A 349 20.44 8.32 17.58
N LYS A 350 19.80 7.30 17.01
CA LYS A 350 18.33 7.22 17.00
C LYS A 350 17.84 6.71 18.34
N VAL A 351 16.72 7.26 18.80
CA VAL A 351 16.02 6.77 19.98
C VAL A 351 14.53 6.66 19.69
N GLN A 352 13.90 5.60 20.19
CA GLN A 352 12.46 5.49 20.28
C GLN A 352 12.00 5.72 21.71
N ILE A 353 10.92 6.47 21.87
CA ILE A 353 10.33 6.79 23.16
C ILE A 353 8.91 6.25 23.15
N PHE A 354 8.59 5.37 24.10
CA PHE A 354 7.27 4.79 24.27
C PHE A 354 6.59 5.36 25.52
N VAL A 355 5.33 5.76 25.37
CA VAL A 355 4.52 6.40 26.41
C VAL A 355 3.59 5.35 27.01
N HIS A 356 3.79 5.03 28.28
CA HIS A 356 2.96 4.11 29.06
C HIS A 356 2.10 4.92 30.03
N ARG A 357 0.78 4.69 30.05
CA ARG A 357 -0.14 5.43 30.92
C ARG A 357 -0.22 4.79 32.30
N TRP A 358 -0.38 5.61 33.32
CA TRP A 358 -0.74 5.15 34.66
C TRP A 358 -2.18 4.66 34.68
N ASN A 359 -2.42 3.48 35.26
CA ASN A 359 -3.76 2.99 35.55
C ASN A 359 -4.06 3.25 37.04
N PRO A 360 -4.99 4.18 37.37
CA PRO A 360 -5.34 4.47 38.76
C PRO A 360 -6.04 3.29 39.45
N ASP A 361 -6.74 2.44 38.71
CA ASP A 361 -7.52 1.34 39.30
C ASP A 361 -6.62 0.20 39.76
N SER A 362 -5.56 -0.10 38.99
CA SER A 362 -4.57 -1.13 39.35
C SER A 362 -3.33 -0.56 40.05
N ASN A 363 -3.18 0.76 40.13
CA ASN A 363 -2.00 1.43 40.67
C ASN A 363 -0.69 0.94 40.00
N GLU A 364 -0.75 0.71 38.69
CA GLU A 364 0.35 0.19 37.88
C GLU A 364 0.47 0.93 36.55
N TRP A 365 1.67 0.85 35.94
CA TRP A 365 1.88 1.32 34.58
C TRP A 365 1.31 0.31 33.57
N SER A 366 0.62 0.81 32.54
CA SER A 366 0.17 -0.05 31.44
C SER A 366 1.36 -0.75 30.76
N ASP A 367 1.31 -2.06 30.63
CA ASP A 367 2.32 -2.83 29.90
C ASP A 367 2.34 -2.49 28.40
N THR A 368 1.16 -2.17 27.85
CA THR A 368 1.02 -1.73 26.46
C THR A 368 1.26 -0.22 26.35
N PRO A 369 2.16 0.26 25.47
CA PRO A 369 2.34 1.68 25.25
C PRO A 369 1.13 2.29 24.54
N ALA A 370 0.70 3.47 24.98
CA ALA A 370 -0.39 4.23 24.37
C ALA A 370 0.08 5.07 23.18
N ALA A 371 1.36 5.45 23.15
CA ALA A 371 1.94 6.20 22.06
C ALA A 371 3.44 5.96 21.95
N PHE A 372 4.03 6.37 20.84
CA PHE A 372 5.48 6.42 20.70
C PHE A 372 5.95 7.55 19.79
N THR A 373 7.24 7.87 19.85
CA THR A 373 7.91 8.70 18.85
C THR A 373 9.32 8.18 18.57
N GLN A 374 9.92 8.64 17.48
CA GLN A 374 11.29 8.35 17.09
C GLN A 374 11.98 9.65 16.68
N ALA A 375 13.17 9.88 17.22
CA ALA A 375 13.96 11.07 16.93
C ALA A 375 15.45 10.78 17.15
N VAL A 376 16.29 11.79 16.92
CA VAL A 376 17.74 11.69 17.10
C VAL A 376 18.18 12.42 18.37
N VAL A 377 19.17 11.88 19.06
CA VAL A 377 19.84 12.53 20.19
C VAL A 377 20.60 13.74 19.66
N THR A 378 20.23 14.94 20.08
CA THR A 378 20.98 16.15 19.67
C THR A 378 22.30 16.27 20.45
N PRO A 379 23.28 17.06 19.97
CA PRO A 379 24.50 17.35 20.72
C PRO A 379 24.28 17.97 22.11
N ARG A 380 23.07 18.51 22.36
CA ARG A 380 22.68 19.08 23.66
C ARG A 380 21.95 18.08 24.56
N LYS A 381 21.97 16.78 24.23
CA LYS A 381 21.28 15.72 24.99
C LYS A 381 19.77 15.97 25.10
N ILE A 382 19.19 16.45 23.99
CA ILE A 382 17.76 16.68 23.83
C ILE A 382 17.25 15.76 22.74
N VAL A 383 16.06 15.22 22.95
CA VAL A 383 15.27 14.53 21.91
C VAL A 383 13.90 15.17 21.86
N ASN A 384 13.38 15.38 20.65
CA ASN A 384 12.05 15.92 20.42
C ASN A 384 11.35 15.19 19.28
N GLY A 385 10.09 14.85 19.46
CA GLY A 385 9.34 14.12 18.44
C GLY A 385 7.85 14.26 18.61
N SER A 386 7.14 14.28 17.47
CA SER A 386 5.69 14.17 17.46
C SER A 386 5.28 12.73 17.78
N LEU A 387 4.25 12.57 18.60
CA LEU A 387 3.75 11.26 19.01
C LEU A 387 2.89 10.63 17.91
N PHE A 388 2.93 9.30 17.86
CA PHE A 388 1.94 8.45 17.23
C PHE A 388 1.16 7.73 18.33
N VAL A 389 -0.17 7.77 18.28
CA VAL A 389 -0.98 6.89 19.13
C VAL A 389 -0.88 5.47 18.63
N LEU A 390 -0.71 4.54 19.57
CA LEU A 390 -0.82 3.11 19.33
C LEU A 390 -2.25 2.68 19.69
N ALA A 391 -3.01 2.23 18.70
CA ALA A 391 -4.40 1.80 18.86
C ALA A 391 -4.70 0.62 17.94
N SER A 392 -5.47 -0.34 18.43
CA SER A 392 -5.98 -1.43 17.60
C SER A 392 -6.98 -0.90 16.55
N SER A 393 -7.31 -1.73 15.56
CA SER A 393 -8.21 -1.35 14.47
C SER A 393 -9.62 -0.98 14.95
N ASP A 394 -10.11 -1.62 16.01
CA ASP A 394 -11.38 -1.31 16.68
C ASP A 394 -11.30 -0.01 17.49
N GLN A 395 -10.16 0.25 18.14
CA GLN A 395 -9.92 1.52 18.85
C GLN A 395 -9.77 2.71 17.91
N ARG A 396 -9.45 2.49 16.62
CA ARG A 396 -9.34 3.54 15.60
C ARG A 396 -10.61 4.39 15.50
N ALA A 397 -11.79 3.79 15.59
CA ALA A 397 -13.06 4.51 15.49
C ALA A 397 -13.28 5.50 16.65
N LEU A 398 -12.58 5.29 17.77
CA LEU A 398 -12.61 6.15 18.94
C LEU A 398 -11.57 7.29 18.86
N LEU A 399 -10.69 7.26 17.86
CA LEU A 399 -9.76 8.35 17.59
C LEU A 399 -10.51 9.47 16.86
N SER A 400 -10.41 10.70 17.37
CA SER A 400 -11.00 11.88 16.74
C SER A 400 -10.48 12.08 15.32
N SER A 401 -11.30 12.68 14.43
CA SER A 401 -10.91 13.02 13.05
C SER A 401 -9.77 14.04 12.96
N GLU A 402 -9.55 14.81 14.03
CA GLU A 402 -8.41 15.73 14.21
C GLU A 402 -7.15 15.02 14.73
N GLY A 403 -7.24 13.71 15.00
CA GLY A 403 -6.09 12.84 15.18
C GLY A 403 -5.48 12.85 16.57
N THR A 404 -6.27 13.04 17.64
CA THR A 404 -5.98 12.55 19.00
C THR A 404 -6.98 13.03 20.05
N ASP A 405 -7.14 12.22 21.11
CA ASP A 405 -7.12 12.74 22.49
C ASP A 405 -6.16 11.87 23.29
N LEU A 406 -4.84 12.09 23.17
CA LEU A 406 -3.96 11.72 24.28
C LEU A 406 -4.33 12.64 25.43
N LYS A 407 -5.20 12.15 26.31
CA LYS A 407 -5.70 12.97 27.43
C LYS A 407 -4.58 13.21 28.43
N PRO A 408 -4.53 14.40 29.07
CA PRO A 408 -3.60 14.66 30.16
C PRO A 408 -3.62 13.53 31.18
N SER A 409 -2.44 13.00 31.51
CA SER A 409 -2.31 11.88 32.45
C SER A 409 -0.87 11.74 32.93
N ARG A 410 -0.71 11.09 34.07
CA ARG A 410 0.59 10.60 34.53
C ARG A 410 1.08 9.51 33.59
N VAL A 411 2.32 9.62 33.13
CA VAL A 411 2.95 8.71 32.15
C VAL A 411 4.34 8.28 32.58
N GLN A 412 4.71 7.07 32.16
CA GLN A 412 6.07 6.57 32.17
C GLN A 412 6.58 6.53 30.74
N LEU A 413 7.73 7.15 30.51
CA LEU A 413 8.43 7.10 29.25
C LEU A 413 9.52 6.04 29.32
N LYS A 414 9.48 5.09 28.39
CA LYS A 414 10.54 4.09 28.19
C LYS A 414 11.32 4.44 26.93
N LEU A 415 12.62 4.68 27.07
CA LEU A 415 13.48 5.11 25.97
C LEU A 415 14.39 3.97 25.51
N TYR A 416 14.54 3.82 24.19
CA TYR A 416 15.29 2.74 23.56
C TYR A 416 16.27 3.33 22.53
N LEU A 417 17.55 3.30 22.84
CA LEU A 417 18.63 3.80 21.97
C LEU A 417 18.98 2.76 20.90
N ASP A 418 19.08 3.14 19.64
CA ASP A 418 19.35 2.22 18.53
C ASP A 418 20.85 1.86 18.41
N ARG A 419 21.44 1.33 19.48
CA ARG A 419 22.89 1.03 19.58
C ARG A 419 23.39 0.12 18.45
N ASP A 420 22.56 -0.85 18.06
CA ASP A 420 22.89 -1.85 17.05
C ASP A 420 22.43 -1.44 15.64
N LYS A 421 21.98 -0.19 15.47
CA LYS A 421 21.54 0.38 14.18
C LYS A 421 20.44 -0.43 13.49
N ARG A 422 19.57 -1.09 14.25
CA ARG A 422 18.47 -1.92 13.73
C ARG A 422 17.51 -1.10 12.87
N LEU A 423 17.39 0.21 13.10
CA LEU A 423 16.54 1.10 12.31
C LEU A 423 17.19 1.58 11.00
N GLU A 424 18.46 1.26 10.74
CA GLU A 424 19.04 1.38 9.40
C GLU A 424 18.58 0.22 8.51
N ASP A 425 18.58 -0.99 9.07
CA ASP A 425 18.17 -2.21 8.37
C ASP A 425 16.65 -2.42 8.33
N SER A 426 15.92 -1.85 9.27
CA SER A 426 14.45 -1.87 9.28
C SER A 426 13.88 -0.58 9.86
N PRO A 427 13.70 0.48 9.03
CA PRO A 427 13.19 1.76 9.48
C PRO A 427 11.87 1.68 10.23
N VAL A 428 11.02 0.72 9.88
CA VAL A 428 9.67 0.54 10.42
C VAL A 428 9.63 -0.20 11.76
N LEU A 429 10.75 -0.81 12.18
CA LEU A 429 10.87 -1.59 13.41
C LEU A 429 10.54 -0.77 14.67
N LEU A 430 9.98 -1.42 15.69
CA LEU A 430 9.81 -0.89 17.04
C LEU A 430 10.82 -1.58 17.97
N LEU A 431 11.60 -0.81 18.72
CA LEU A 431 12.69 -1.26 19.59
C LEU A 431 12.21 -1.66 21.00
N ASN A 432 10.89 -1.74 21.23
CA ASN A 432 10.29 -2.08 22.52
C ASN A 432 10.21 -3.60 22.78
N ASP A 433 11.03 -4.38 22.09
CA ASP A 433 11.17 -5.84 22.23
C ASP A 433 12.27 -6.25 23.22
N ARG A 434 12.90 -5.28 23.89
CA ARG A 434 13.96 -5.47 24.88
C ARG A 434 13.74 -4.59 26.12
N LYS A 435 14.67 -4.61 27.07
CA LYS A 435 14.65 -3.65 28.20
C LYS A 435 14.97 -2.23 27.69
N PRO A 436 14.30 -1.18 28.22
CA PRO A 436 14.63 0.20 27.88
C PRO A 436 16.03 0.57 28.38
N ASP A 437 16.69 1.49 27.68
CA ASP A 437 17.97 2.07 28.11
C ASP A 437 17.78 3.11 29.22
N ALA A 438 16.61 3.74 29.28
CA ALA A 438 16.28 4.70 30.32
C ALA A 438 14.76 4.81 30.55
N ILE A 439 14.39 5.25 31.75
CA ILE A 439 13.00 5.49 32.14
C ILE A 439 12.89 6.88 32.79
N THR A 440 11.77 7.56 32.54
CA THR A 440 11.39 8.77 33.28
C THR A 440 9.87 8.82 33.42
N GLU A 441 9.38 9.56 34.42
CA GLU A 441 7.96 9.73 34.69
C GLU A 441 7.60 11.21 34.60
N ALA A 442 6.39 11.51 34.12
CA ALA A 442 5.92 12.88 34.00
C ALA A 442 4.39 12.96 34.06
N ASP A 443 3.87 14.12 34.46
CA ASP A 443 2.48 14.49 34.22
C ASP A 443 2.38 15.18 32.86
N ALA A 444 2.03 14.40 31.84
CA ALA A 444 1.94 14.89 30.46
C ALA A 444 0.61 15.59 30.21
N LYS A 445 0.67 16.75 29.55
CA LYS A 445 -0.50 17.51 29.11
C LYS A 445 -0.88 17.18 27.66
N PHE A 446 0.06 16.68 26.88
CA PHE A 446 -0.06 16.44 25.44
C PHE A 446 -0.50 17.70 24.69
N GLY A 447 0.28 18.76 24.80
CA GLY A 447 0.01 19.98 24.04
C GLY A 447 0.22 19.78 22.53
N VAL A 448 -0.58 20.48 21.72
CA VAL A 448 -0.51 20.44 20.26
C VAL A 448 0.62 21.34 19.74
N GLY A 449 1.51 20.76 18.94
CA GLY A 449 2.61 21.43 18.25
C GLY A 449 3.82 21.75 19.14
N PHE A 450 4.95 22.09 18.50
CA PHE A 450 6.23 22.31 19.18
C PHE A 450 6.22 23.42 20.24
N LYS A 451 5.38 24.44 20.08
CA LYS A 451 5.26 25.55 21.05
C LYS A 451 4.70 25.06 22.39
N ASN A 452 3.86 24.03 22.35
CA ASN A 452 3.16 23.47 23.51
C ASN A 452 3.68 22.07 23.86
N ALA A 453 4.88 21.71 23.38
CA ALA A 453 5.44 20.39 23.64
C ALA A 453 5.63 20.15 25.14
N ASP A 454 5.29 18.96 25.63
CA ASP A 454 5.61 18.57 27.00
C ASP A 454 7.13 18.50 27.16
N VAL A 455 7.68 19.27 28.09
CA VAL A 455 9.11 19.29 28.40
C VAL A 455 9.35 18.45 29.63
N ILE A 456 10.11 17.37 29.46
CA ILE A 456 10.42 16.39 30.50
C ILE A 456 11.92 16.46 30.76
N GLU A 457 12.28 16.60 32.03
CA GLU A 457 13.66 16.78 32.49
C GLU A 457 14.01 15.66 33.47
N GLY A 458 15.29 15.26 33.52
CA GLY A 458 15.75 14.23 34.45
C GLY A 458 15.40 12.82 33.98
N VAL A 459 16.25 12.27 33.11
CA VAL A 459 16.14 10.87 32.68
C VAL A 459 17.06 10.03 33.54
N SER A 460 16.50 9.08 34.28
CA SER A 460 17.29 8.16 35.10
C SER A 460 17.76 6.98 34.25
N GLU A 461 19.05 6.71 34.24
CA GLU A 461 19.57 5.47 33.67
C GLU A 461 19.06 4.28 34.49
N LEU A 462 18.66 3.22 33.80
CA LEU A 462 18.57 1.92 34.43
C LEU A 462 19.99 1.41 34.58
N THR A 463 20.45 1.28 35.82
CA THR A 463 21.73 0.64 36.13
C THR A 463 21.82 -0.70 35.40
N LYS A 464 22.87 -0.85 34.59
CA LYS A 464 23.06 -1.98 33.65
C LYS A 464 23.08 -3.34 34.33
#